data_AF-A0A178U9P0-F1
#
_entry.id   AF-A0A178U9P0-F1
#
_cell.length_a   1.000
_cell.length_b   1.000
_cell.length_c   1.000
_cell.angle_alpha   90.00
_cell.angle_beta   90.00
_cell.angle_gamma   90.00
#
_symmetry.space_group_name_H-M   'P 1'
#
loop_
_entity.id
_entity.type
_entity.pdbx_description
1 polymer ?
#
loop_
_entity_poly.entity_id
_entity_poly.type
_entity_poly.pdbx_seq_one_letter_code
_entity_poly.pdbx_strand_id
1 'polypeptide(L)'
;MRFSKSLILITLSALVISFAEAYDPSPLQDFCVAIGDLKNGVFVNGKFCKDPKQAKAEDFFYSGLNQAGITNNKVKSNVTTVNVDQIPGLNTLGISLVRIDYAPYGQNPPHTHPRATEILVLVEGTLYVGFVSSN
;
A
#
# COMPACT_ATOMS: atom_id res chain seq x y z
N MET A 1 -8.45 -19.15 44.80
CA MET A 1 -8.70 -17.78 44.27
C MET A 1 -10.03 -17.80 43.51
N ARG A 2 -11.04 -17.01 43.94
CA ARG A 2 -12.31 -16.86 43.19
C ARG A 2 -12.14 -15.70 42.21
N PHE A 3 -11.96 -16.00 40.93
CA PHE A 3 -12.02 -14.97 39.90
C PHE A 3 -13.48 -14.54 39.72
N SER A 4 -13.73 -13.23 39.73
CA SER A 4 -15.06 -12.69 39.43
C SER A 4 -15.45 -13.10 38.01
N LYS A 5 -16.65 -13.67 37.83
CA LYS A 5 -17.16 -14.05 36.50
C LYS A 5 -17.16 -12.86 35.54
N SER A 6 -17.37 -11.66 36.04
CA SER A 6 -17.30 -10.41 35.27
C SER A 6 -15.88 -10.11 34.79
N LEU A 7 -14.85 -10.43 35.58
CA LEU A 7 -13.46 -10.23 35.18
C LEU A 7 -13.06 -11.20 34.06
N ILE A 8 -13.51 -12.46 34.16
CA ILE A 8 -13.32 -13.48 33.10
C ILE A 8 -13.99 -13.03 31.79
N LEU A 9 -15.22 -12.52 31.87
CA LEU A 9 -15.96 -12.03 30.71
C LEU A 9 -15.27 -10.81 30.06
N ILE A 10 -14.79 -9.85 30.87
CA ILE A 10 -14.04 -8.68 30.37
C ILE A 10 -12.75 -9.12 29.68
N THR A 11 -12.00 -10.07 30.27
CA THR A 11 -10.76 -10.57 29.66
C THR A 11 -11.01 -11.35 28.36
N LEU A 12 -12.08 -12.15 28.29
CA LEU A 12 -12.45 -12.83 27.04
C LEU A 12 -12.84 -11.83 25.96
N SER A 13 -13.66 -10.82 26.30
CA SER A 13 -14.06 -9.78 25.35
C SER A 13 -12.86 -8.99 24.82
N ALA A 14 -11.91 -8.60 25.68
CA ALA A 14 -10.69 -7.90 25.26
C ALA A 14 -9.81 -8.76 24.33
N LEU A 15 -9.73 -10.06 24.58
CA LEU A 15 -8.96 -10.98 23.74
C LEU A 15 -9.60 -11.16 22.35
N VAL A 16 -10.94 -11.18 22.27
CA VAL A 16 -11.69 -11.26 21.00
C VAL A 16 -11.62 -9.95 20.21
N ILE A 17 -11.35 -8.81 20.85
CA ILE A 17 -11.25 -7.48 20.17
C ILE A 17 -9.83 -7.21 19.64
N SER A 18 -8.85 -8.05 19.96
CA SER A 18 -7.44 -7.80 19.64
C SER A 18 -7.02 -8.17 18.20
N PHE A 19 -7.97 -8.25 17.25
CA PHE A 19 -7.64 -8.42 15.83
C PHE A 19 -7.01 -7.13 15.30
N ALA A 20 -5.69 -7.13 15.15
CA ALA A 20 -5.01 -6.09 14.39
C ALA A 20 -5.17 -6.41 12.90
N GLU A 21 -5.99 -5.64 12.21
CA GLU A 21 -6.09 -5.72 10.75
C GLU A 21 -4.84 -5.07 10.14
N ALA A 22 -4.03 -5.86 9.46
CA ALA A 22 -2.78 -5.43 8.82
C ALA A 22 -2.95 -5.17 7.31
N TYR A 23 -4.16 -4.78 6.89
CA TYR A 23 -4.50 -4.45 5.50
C TYR A 23 -5.43 -3.23 5.44
N ASP A 24 -5.62 -2.70 4.24
CA ASP A 24 -6.44 -1.52 4.00
C ASP A 24 -7.95 -1.79 4.24
N PRO A 25 -8.69 -0.90 4.90
CA PRO A 25 -10.13 -1.06 5.10
C PRO A 25 -10.89 -1.25 3.78
N SER A 26 -11.91 -2.11 3.78
CA SER A 26 -12.75 -2.33 2.59
C SER A 26 -13.50 -1.05 2.18
N PRO A 27 -13.68 -0.81 0.87
CA PRO A 27 -14.42 0.35 0.38
C PRO A 27 -15.91 0.23 0.74
N LEU A 28 -16.54 1.37 1.03
CA LEU A 28 -17.98 1.46 1.37
C LEU A 28 -18.85 1.94 0.20
N GLN A 29 -18.22 2.19 -0.95
CA GLN A 29 -18.81 2.67 -2.20
C GLN A 29 -17.89 2.31 -3.37
N ASP A 30 -18.37 2.44 -4.60
CA ASP A 30 -17.64 2.05 -5.81
C ASP A 30 -16.25 2.70 -5.93
N PHE A 31 -16.12 3.98 -5.60
CA PHE A 31 -14.85 4.69 -5.60
C PHE A 31 -14.84 5.90 -4.66
N CYS A 32 -13.64 6.29 -4.22
CA CYS A 32 -13.44 7.40 -3.29
C CYS A 32 -12.20 8.21 -3.69
N VAL A 33 -12.23 8.87 -4.86
CA VAL A 33 -11.04 9.53 -5.43
C VAL A 33 -10.43 10.53 -4.44
N ALA A 34 -9.17 10.31 -4.08
CA ALA A 34 -8.44 11.14 -3.13
C ALA A 34 -8.34 12.60 -3.60
N ILE A 35 -8.41 13.52 -2.64
CA ILE A 35 -8.03 14.92 -2.83
C ILE A 35 -6.70 15.21 -2.16
N GLY A 36 -5.97 16.19 -2.70
CA GLY A 36 -4.75 16.70 -2.09
C GLY A 36 -4.99 17.37 -0.74
N ASP A 37 -3.90 17.74 -0.07
CA ASP A 37 -3.96 18.29 1.29
C ASP A 37 -4.87 19.51 1.38
N LEU A 38 -5.95 19.35 2.14
CA LEU A 38 -6.83 20.45 2.48
C LEU A 38 -6.12 21.33 3.51
N LYS A 39 -5.92 22.62 3.20
CA LYS A 39 -5.24 23.59 4.09
C LYS A 39 -5.79 23.63 5.52
N ASN A 40 -7.05 23.23 5.72
CA ASN A 40 -7.73 23.13 7.02
C ASN A 40 -8.44 21.76 7.20
N GLY A 41 -7.90 20.70 6.60
CA GLY A 41 -8.50 19.35 6.66
C GLY A 41 -8.40 18.71 8.05
N VAL A 42 -9.32 17.79 8.34
CA VAL A 42 -9.23 16.90 9.51
C VAL A 42 -8.30 15.73 9.20
N PHE A 43 -7.55 15.21 10.16
CA PHE A 43 -6.76 14.00 9.94
C PHE A 43 -7.68 12.77 9.95
N VAL A 44 -7.60 11.95 8.89
CA VAL A 44 -8.34 10.69 8.75
C VAL A 44 -7.39 9.55 8.41
N ASN A 45 -7.81 8.30 8.63
CA ASN A 45 -7.08 7.16 8.09
C ASN A 45 -7.31 7.09 6.57
N GLY A 46 -6.24 7.24 5.79
CA GLY A 46 -6.31 7.37 4.33
C GLY A 46 -6.39 8.82 3.87
N LYS A 47 -7.22 9.11 2.86
CA LYS A 47 -7.41 10.46 2.31
C LYS A 47 -8.89 10.80 2.15
N PHE A 48 -9.20 12.09 2.21
CA PHE A 48 -10.52 12.59 1.86
C PHE A 48 -10.85 12.32 0.40
N CYS A 49 -12.14 12.23 0.12
CA CYS A 49 -12.64 11.97 -1.23
C CYS A 49 -13.32 13.21 -1.80
N LYS A 50 -13.12 13.48 -3.09
CA LYS A 50 -13.92 14.49 -3.79
C LYS A 50 -15.35 14.00 -4.03
N ASP A 51 -16.24 14.92 -4.39
CA ASP A 51 -17.59 14.57 -4.83
C ASP A 51 -17.52 13.53 -5.96
N PRO A 52 -18.17 12.36 -5.83
CA PRO A 52 -18.17 11.33 -6.87
C PRO A 52 -18.63 11.83 -8.24
N LYS A 53 -19.48 12.87 -8.30
CA LYS A 53 -19.92 13.50 -9.55
C LYS A 53 -18.81 14.27 -10.27
N GLN A 54 -17.70 14.56 -9.58
CA GLN A 54 -16.52 15.21 -10.13
C GLN A 54 -15.39 14.22 -10.47
N ALA A 55 -15.62 12.92 -10.30
CA ALA A 55 -14.70 11.88 -10.75
C ALA A 55 -14.60 11.87 -12.28
N LYS A 56 -13.39 11.62 -12.77
CA LYS A 56 -13.06 11.54 -14.19
C LYS A 56 -12.16 10.35 -14.43
N ALA A 57 -12.06 9.92 -15.69
CA ALA A 57 -11.22 8.77 -16.05
C ALA A 57 -9.74 8.99 -15.68
N GLU A 58 -9.27 10.23 -15.73
CA GLU A 58 -7.87 10.58 -15.44
C GLU A 58 -7.49 10.36 -13.97
N ASP A 59 -8.46 10.33 -13.06
CA ASP A 59 -8.20 10.03 -11.65
C ASP A 59 -7.75 8.57 -11.41
N PHE A 60 -8.03 7.69 -12.37
CA PHE A 60 -7.75 6.26 -12.33
C PHE A 60 -6.63 5.86 -13.30
N PHE A 61 -5.91 6.83 -13.85
CA PHE A 61 -4.93 6.59 -14.89
C PHE A 61 -3.54 7.11 -14.49
N TYR A 62 -2.52 6.31 -14.83
CA TYR A 62 -1.13 6.73 -14.75
C TYR A 62 -0.37 6.27 -15.99
N SER A 63 0.29 7.21 -16.66
CA SER A 63 1.22 6.95 -17.75
C SER A 63 2.66 7.00 -17.28
N GLY A 64 3.56 6.32 -17.99
CA GLY A 64 5.01 6.38 -17.73
C GLY A 64 5.61 5.05 -17.31
N LEU A 65 4.78 4.08 -16.88
CA LEU A 65 5.25 2.71 -16.61
C LEU A 65 5.73 1.96 -17.85
N ASN A 66 5.52 2.50 -19.05
CA ASN A 66 6.10 1.99 -20.30
C ASN A 66 7.57 2.41 -20.49
N GLN A 67 8.07 3.37 -19.70
CA GLN A 67 9.44 3.86 -19.78
C GLN A 67 10.28 3.25 -18.65
N ALA A 68 11.48 2.80 -18.98
CA ALA A 68 12.41 2.28 -17.99
C ALA A 68 12.96 3.40 -17.10
N GLY A 69 13.07 3.14 -15.81
CA GLY A 69 13.69 4.03 -14.83
C GLY A 69 15.20 4.17 -15.02
N ILE A 70 15.77 5.25 -14.51
CA ILE A 70 17.21 5.54 -14.59
C ILE A 70 17.98 4.72 -13.54
N THR A 71 18.80 3.78 -13.98
CA THR A 71 19.55 2.87 -13.11
C THR A 71 21.02 3.26 -12.92
N ASN A 72 21.45 4.45 -13.38
CA ASN A 72 22.81 4.96 -13.16
C ASN A 72 22.98 5.52 -11.73
N ASN A 73 22.90 4.64 -10.74
CA ASN A 73 23.05 4.95 -9.32
C ASN A 73 23.78 3.82 -8.58
N LYS A 74 24.11 4.02 -7.30
CA LYS A 74 24.93 3.08 -6.52
C LYS A 74 24.35 1.67 -6.40
N VAL A 75 23.01 1.55 -6.35
CA VAL A 75 22.32 0.26 -6.23
C VAL A 75 21.93 -0.32 -7.60
N LYS A 76 22.13 0.45 -8.67
CA LYS A 76 21.86 0.07 -10.06
C LYS A 76 20.42 -0.40 -10.31
N SER A 77 19.46 0.16 -9.56
CA SER A 77 18.03 -0.11 -9.71
C SER A 77 17.23 1.18 -9.57
N ASN A 78 16.01 1.20 -10.09
CA ASN A 78 15.07 2.31 -9.93
C ASN A 78 13.68 1.77 -9.63
N VAL A 79 13.05 2.29 -8.58
CA VAL A 79 11.66 1.97 -8.22
C VAL A 79 10.76 3.11 -8.66
N THR A 80 9.91 2.86 -9.63
CA THR A 80 8.86 3.77 -10.07
C THR A 80 7.57 3.41 -9.33
N THR A 81 7.25 4.18 -8.29
CA THR A 81 6.06 3.97 -7.45
C THR A 81 4.80 4.53 -8.08
N VAL A 82 3.72 3.77 -8.03
CA VAL A 82 2.38 4.15 -8.46
C VAL A 82 1.39 3.75 -7.37
N ASN A 83 1.23 4.63 -6.39
CA ASN A 83 0.29 4.48 -5.28
C ASN A 83 -0.85 5.53 -5.38
N VAL A 84 -1.61 5.70 -4.30
CA VAL A 84 -2.71 6.68 -4.23
C VAL A 84 -2.30 8.13 -4.51
N ASP A 85 -1.03 8.49 -4.30
CA ASP A 85 -0.53 9.84 -4.61
C ASP A 85 -0.32 10.04 -6.13
N GLN A 86 -0.09 8.97 -6.89
CA GLN A 86 0.00 9.01 -8.35
C GLN A 86 -1.34 8.72 -9.04
N ILE A 87 -2.14 7.81 -8.47
CA ILE A 87 -3.49 7.48 -8.94
C ILE A 87 -4.48 7.72 -7.79
N PRO A 88 -5.05 8.93 -7.69
CA PRO A 88 -5.98 9.27 -6.60
C PRO A 88 -7.20 8.34 -6.51
N GLY A 89 -7.60 7.73 -7.62
CA GLY A 89 -8.68 6.75 -7.69
C GLY A 89 -8.40 5.44 -6.93
N LEU A 90 -7.15 5.13 -6.56
CA LEU A 90 -6.81 3.94 -5.76
C LEU A 90 -7.19 4.06 -4.29
N ASN A 91 -7.54 5.25 -3.82
CA ASN A 91 -7.95 5.45 -2.43
C ASN A 91 -9.12 4.52 -2.08
N THR A 92 -9.02 3.83 -0.93
CA THR A 92 -9.95 2.78 -0.44
C THR A 92 -9.96 1.44 -1.19
N LEU A 93 -9.21 1.28 -2.28
CA LEU A 93 -9.24 0.05 -3.10
C LEU A 93 -8.23 -1.02 -2.68
N GLY A 94 -7.34 -0.73 -1.74
CA GLY A 94 -6.41 -1.70 -1.16
C GLY A 94 -5.34 -2.24 -2.12
N ILE A 95 -5.06 -1.52 -3.22
CA ILE A 95 -4.04 -1.89 -4.21
C ILE A 95 -3.09 -0.74 -4.49
N SER A 96 -1.85 -1.07 -4.81
CA SER A 96 -0.84 -0.15 -5.35
C SER A 96 0.09 -0.93 -6.26
N LEU A 97 0.90 -0.23 -7.06
CA LEU A 97 1.80 -0.83 -8.02
C LEU A 97 3.19 -0.18 -7.95
N VAL A 98 4.21 -0.96 -8.26
CA VAL A 98 5.56 -0.45 -8.54
C VAL A 98 6.10 -1.11 -9.81
N ARG A 99 6.89 -0.38 -10.59
CA ARG A 99 7.79 -0.95 -11.60
C ARG A 99 9.22 -0.82 -11.07
N ILE A 100 9.99 -1.89 -11.17
CA ILE A 100 11.39 -1.88 -10.76
C ILE A 100 12.25 -2.22 -11.97
N ASP A 101 13.17 -1.32 -12.32
CA ASP A 101 14.16 -1.53 -13.37
C ASP A 101 15.53 -1.81 -12.74
N TYR A 102 16.24 -2.80 -13.26
CA TYR A 102 17.57 -3.20 -12.78
C TYR A 102 18.58 -3.13 -13.93
N ALA A 103 19.71 -2.47 -13.72
CA ALA A 103 20.89 -2.66 -14.56
C ALA A 103 21.63 -3.96 -14.17
N PRO A 104 22.56 -4.48 -15.01
CA PRO A 104 23.33 -5.67 -14.67
C PRO A 104 24.02 -5.57 -13.30
N TYR A 105 23.83 -6.61 -12.49
CA TYR A 105 24.28 -6.71 -11.10
C TYR A 105 23.67 -5.66 -10.16
N GLY A 106 22.53 -5.07 -10.51
CA GLY A 106 21.78 -4.18 -9.65
C GLY A 106 20.97 -4.91 -8.60
N GLN A 107 20.66 -4.19 -7.52
CA GLN A 107 19.96 -4.72 -6.36
C GLN A 107 18.85 -3.75 -5.93
N ASN A 108 17.77 -4.30 -5.41
CA ASN A 108 16.85 -3.59 -4.54
C ASN A 108 17.22 -4.09 -3.13
N PRO A 109 17.91 -3.27 -2.31
CA PRO A 109 18.47 -3.73 -1.04
C PRO A 109 17.40 -4.36 -0.13
N PRO A 110 17.81 -5.13 0.90
CA PRO A 110 16.87 -5.65 1.89
C PRO A 110 15.99 -4.55 2.48
N HIS A 111 14.67 -4.71 2.35
CA HIS A 111 13.65 -3.76 2.82
C HIS A 111 12.39 -4.51 3.26
N THR A 112 11.40 -3.76 3.79
CA THR A 112 10.13 -4.33 4.24
C THR A 112 8.96 -3.44 3.82
N HIS A 113 7.78 -4.04 3.68
CA HIS A 113 6.51 -3.34 3.51
C HIS A 113 5.67 -3.55 4.78
N PRO A 114 5.58 -2.57 5.70
CA PRO A 114 5.01 -2.79 7.03
C PRO A 114 3.50 -3.04 7.05
N ARG A 115 2.80 -2.82 5.92
CA ARG A 115 1.32 -2.88 5.82
C ARG A 115 0.81 -3.55 4.54
N ALA A 116 1.67 -4.24 3.80
CA ALA A 116 1.28 -4.87 2.54
C ALA A 116 2.13 -6.09 2.22
N THR A 117 1.52 -7.10 1.61
CA THR A 117 2.23 -8.16 0.89
C THR A 117 2.51 -7.70 -0.53
N GLU A 118 3.59 -8.19 -1.13
CA GLU A 118 3.99 -7.89 -2.50
C GLU A 118 3.88 -9.13 -3.39
N ILE A 119 3.41 -8.96 -4.62
CA ILE A 119 3.49 -9.96 -5.69
C ILE A 119 4.32 -9.38 -6.84
N LEU A 120 5.39 -10.08 -7.21
CA LEU A 120 6.29 -9.68 -8.28
C LEU A 120 6.01 -10.47 -9.56
N VAL A 121 5.97 -9.76 -10.69
CA VAL A 121 5.95 -10.35 -12.03
C VAL A 121 7.21 -9.91 -12.77
N LEU A 122 8.06 -10.88 -13.12
CA LEU A 122 9.26 -10.61 -13.91
C LEU A 122 8.87 -10.50 -15.39
N VAL A 123 9.06 -9.31 -15.97
CA VAL A 123 8.71 -9.02 -17.36
C VAL A 123 9.86 -9.34 -18.32
N GLU A 124 11.10 -9.07 -17.92
CA GLU A 124 12.29 -9.25 -18.76
C GLU A 124 13.53 -9.59 -17.91
N GLY A 125 14.42 -10.43 -18.45
CA GLY A 125 15.69 -10.79 -17.85
C GLY A 125 15.59 -11.94 -16.84
N THR A 126 16.52 -11.95 -15.88
CA THR A 126 16.60 -12.94 -14.80
C THR A 126 16.88 -12.21 -13.50
N LEU A 127 16.07 -12.44 -12.47
CA LEU A 127 16.20 -11.80 -11.17
C LEU A 127 16.30 -12.85 -10.06
N TYR A 128 17.31 -12.73 -9.20
CA TYR A 128 17.38 -13.48 -7.96
C TYR A 128 16.52 -12.78 -6.91
N VAL A 129 15.47 -13.45 -6.44
CA VAL A 129 14.51 -12.92 -5.47
C VAL A 129 14.53 -13.80 -4.23
N GLY A 130 14.55 -13.18 -3.05
CA GLY A 130 14.46 -13.87 -1.77
C GLY A 130 13.77 -13.00 -0.72
N PHE A 131 13.23 -13.65 0.30
CA PHE A 131 12.67 -13.01 1.48
C PHE A 131 13.27 -13.68 2.73
N VAL A 132 13.29 -12.94 3.84
CA VAL A 132 13.77 -13.44 5.14
C VAL A 132 12.56 -13.59 6.05
N SER A 133 12.32 -14.81 6.57
CA SER A 133 11.31 -15.05 7.59
C SER A 133 11.77 -14.55 8.96
N SER A 134 10.82 -14.33 9.86
CA SER A 134 11.09 -13.98 11.27
C SER A 134 11.53 -15.16 12.14
N ASN A 135 11.61 -16.37 11.57
CA ASN A 135 11.85 -17.64 12.26
C ASN A 135 13.08 -18.34 11.71
#